data_AF-A0A8T4JL51-F1
#
_entry.id   AF-A0A8T4JL51-F1
#
_cell.length_a   1.000
_cell.length_b   1.000
_cell.length_c   1.000
_cell.angle_alpha   90.00
_cell.angle_beta   90.00
_cell.angle_gamma   90.00
#
_symmetry.space_group_name_H-M   'P 1'
#
loop_
_entity.id
_entity.type
_entity.pdbx_description
1 polymer ?
#
loop_
_entity_poly.entity_id
_entity_poly.type
_entity_poly.pdbx_seq_one_letter_code
_entity_poly.pdbx_strand_id
1 'polypeptide(L)'
;MAESKKTILIILILVVVLFIITISVYFLLGKNKKPAINFEDCIEKGNPAMESYPRKCMDSFGNTYTEILELDDPQIGGNRDSFGCLSPAGYSWNESVGSCIREWELSEDDKKAVKVAIAPYSFHVTVVKVIAEKCLGCYKIKLQRNDNSDIIEIKLSDWKIINK
;
A
#
# COMPACT_ATOMS: atom_id res chain seq x y z
N MET A 1 9.43 16.65 79.28
CA MET A 1 9.70 15.34 78.66
C MET A 1 8.58 14.84 77.73
N ALA A 2 7.31 15.22 77.93
CA ALA A 2 6.19 14.81 77.06
C ALA A 2 6.11 15.55 75.71
N GLU A 3 6.57 16.81 75.66
CA GLU A 3 6.49 17.67 74.47
C GLU A 3 7.49 17.27 73.38
N SER A 4 8.73 16.95 73.77
CA SER A 4 9.78 16.41 72.87
C SER A 4 9.37 15.09 72.19
N LYS A 5 8.63 14.21 72.88
CA LYS A 5 8.15 12.94 72.31
C LYS A 5 7.11 13.15 71.20
N LYS A 6 6.25 14.16 71.32
CA LYS A 6 5.26 14.51 70.28
C LYS A 6 5.94 15.07 69.03
N THR A 7 6.95 15.93 69.21
CA THR A 7 7.73 16.47 68.09
C THR A 7 8.48 15.35 67.35
N ILE A 8 9.09 14.41 68.07
CA ILE A 8 9.76 13.24 67.48
C ILE A 8 8.77 12.34 66.70
N LEU A 9 7.57 12.12 67.24
CA LEU A 9 6.53 11.32 66.57
C LEU A 9 6.04 11.99 65.28
N ILE A 10 5.84 13.31 65.28
CA ILE A 10 5.44 14.07 64.09
C ILE A 10 6.53 14.00 63.01
N ILE A 11 7.81 14.14 63.39
CA ILE A 11 8.93 14.02 62.44
C ILE A 11 8.98 12.62 61.83
N LEU A 12 8.81 11.56 62.62
CA LEU A 12 8.76 10.18 62.12
C LEU A 12 7.64 9.97 61.10
N ILE A 13 6.44 10.48 61.36
CA ILE A 13 5.30 10.39 60.45
C ILE A 13 5.60 11.12 59.13
N LEU A 14 6.17 12.32 59.18
CA LEU A 14 6.53 13.09 57.99
C LEU A 14 7.59 12.37 57.13
N VAL A 15 8.58 11.74 57.76
CA VAL A 15 9.61 10.95 57.06
C VAL A 15 8.98 9.74 56.37
N VAL A 16 8.08 9.03 57.04
CA VAL A 16 7.38 7.86 56.46
C VAL A 16 6.50 8.28 55.29
N VAL A 17 5.77 9.40 55.41
CA VAL A 17 4.94 9.93 54.32
C VAL A 17 5.80 10.33 53.12
N LEU A 18 6.92 11.02 53.34
CA LEU A 18 7.86 11.36 52.28
C LEU A 18 8.42 10.11 51.59
N PHE A 19 8.73 9.06 52.35
CA PHE A 19 9.22 7.79 51.80
C PHE A 19 8.17 7.07 50.95
N ILE A 20 6.90 7.09 51.36
CA ILE A 20 5.80 6.51 50.57
C ILE A 20 5.59 7.29 49.27
N ILE A 21 5.68 8.63 49.33
CA ILE A 21 5.56 9.49 48.15
C ILE A 21 6.70 9.21 47.17
N THR A 22 7.94 9.09 47.63
CA THR A 22 9.08 8.80 46.75
C THR A 22 8.98 7.41 46.12
N ILE A 23 8.55 6.39 46.86
CA ILE A 23 8.29 5.05 46.31
C ILE A 23 7.18 5.10 45.25
N SER A 24 6.08 5.79 45.53
CA SER A 24 4.96 5.93 44.60
C SER A 24 5.37 6.63 43.31
N VAL A 25 6.13 7.74 43.41
CA VAL A 25 6.68 8.46 42.26
C VAL A 25 7.66 7.60 41.48
N TYR A 26 8.54 6.84 42.15
CA TYR A 26 9.44 5.90 41.50
C TYR A 26 8.69 4.82 40.70
N PHE A 27 7.60 4.29 41.27
CA PHE A 27 6.75 3.31 40.60
C PHE A 27 6.00 3.88 39.39
N LEU A 28 5.61 5.16 39.45
CA LEU A 28 4.96 5.87 38.34
C LEU A 28 5.93 6.22 37.20
N LEU A 29 7.19 6.55 37.51
CA LEU A 29 8.21 6.94 36.52
C LEU A 29 8.98 5.76 35.90
N GLY A 30 8.88 4.55 36.48
CA GLY A 30 9.73 3.40 36.16
C GLY A 30 9.24 2.44 35.07
N LYS A 31 8.54 2.88 34.02
CA LYS A 31 8.23 1.99 32.88
C LYS A 31 9.36 1.97 31.85
N ASN A 32 10.37 1.13 32.07
CA ASN A 32 11.36 0.80 31.05
C ASN A 32 10.68 0.06 29.89
N LYS A 33 10.30 0.78 28.82
CA LYS A 33 9.75 0.17 27.62
C LYS A 33 10.83 -0.67 26.92
N LYS A 34 10.48 -1.89 26.49
CA LYS A 34 11.35 -2.79 25.74
C LYS A 34 10.86 -2.89 24.28
N PRO A 35 11.75 -3.15 23.30
CA PRO A 35 11.34 -3.37 21.91
C PRO A 35 10.38 -4.56 21.81
N ALA A 36 9.58 -4.60 20.75
CA ALA A 36 8.69 -5.74 20.53
C ALA A 36 9.45 -6.97 20.00
N ILE A 37 8.85 -8.16 20.12
CA ILE A 37 9.46 -9.40 19.61
C ILE A 37 8.74 -9.99 18.40
N ASN A 38 7.47 -9.65 18.21
CA ASN A 38 6.64 -10.04 17.06
C ASN A 38 5.51 -9.04 16.86
N PHE A 39 4.65 -9.29 15.86
CA PHE A 39 3.54 -8.39 15.52
C PHE A 39 2.52 -8.29 16.67
N GLU A 40 2.16 -9.42 17.29
CA GLU A 40 1.19 -9.50 18.38
C GLU A 40 1.64 -8.67 19.59
N ASP A 41 2.88 -8.86 20.05
CA ASP A 41 3.48 -8.10 21.15
C ASP A 41 3.61 -6.60 20.82
N CYS A 42 3.84 -6.26 19.55
CA CYS A 42 3.87 -4.86 19.10
C CYS A 42 2.49 -4.19 19.27
N ILE A 43 1.41 -4.88 18.94
CA ILE A 43 0.03 -4.39 19.11
C ILE A 43 -0.37 -4.36 20.58
N GLU A 44 -0.04 -5.38 21.37
CA GLU A 44 -0.33 -5.43 22.82
C GLU A 44 0.34 -4.28 23.59
N LYS A 45 1.51 -3.82 23.12
CA LYS A 45 2.20 -2.63 23.63
C LYS A 45 1.52 -1.30 23.25
N GLY A 46 0.43 -1.36 22.50
CA GLY A 46 -0.39 -0.21 22.11
C GLY A 46 0.11 0.53 20.87
N ASN A 47 1.03 -0.07 20.09
CA ASN A 47 1.43 0.51 18.81
C ASN A 47 0.37 0.20 17.74
N PRO A 48 0.12 1.13 16.79
CA PRO A 48 -0.89 0.92 15.77
C PRO A 48 -0.43 -0.09 14.70
N ALA A 49 -1.36 -0.90 14.23
CA ALA A 49 -1.20 -1.59 12.95
C ALA A 49 -1.33 -0.58 11.80
N MET A 50 -0.47 -0.73 10.79
CA MET A 50 -0.55 -0.02 9.52
C MET A 50 -1.65 -0.65 8.66
N GLU A 51 -2.35 0.19 7.89
CA GLU A 51 -3.36 -0.20 6.89
C GLU A 51 -2.70 -0.83 5.64
N SER A 52 -1.93 -1.89 5.83
CA SER A 52 -1.34 -2.73 4.79
C SER A 52 -1.78 -4.17 4.94
N TYR A 53 -1.68 -4.94 3.86
CA TYR A 53 -1.84 -6.38 3.90
C TYR A 53 -0.56 -7.06 3.34
N PRO A 54 0.12 -7.93 4.09
CA PRO A 54 -0.14 -8.24 5.51
C PRO A 54 0.02 -7.01 6.41
N ARG A 55 -0.65 -7.01 7.58
CA ARG A 55 -0.56 -5.88 8.51
C ARG A 55 0.86 -5.73 9.04
N LYS A 56 1.26 -4.50 9.32
CA LYS A 56 2.57 -4.17 9.89
C LYS A 56 2.40 -3.35 11.15
N CYS A 57 3.27 -3.54 12.13
CA CYS A 57 3.29 -2.75 13.35
C CYS A 57 4.69 -2.19 13.53
N MET A 58 4.81 -0.89 13.83
CA MET A 58 6.08 -0.24 14.10
C MET A 58 6.13 0.15 15.58
N ASP A 59 7.18 -0.27 16.29
CA ASP A 59 7.35 0.05 17.71
C ASP A 59 7.95 1.46 17.92
N SER A 60 7.99 1.91 19.17
CA SER A 60 8.60 3.18 19.55
C SER A 60 10.12 3.26 19.32
N PHE A 61 10.76 2.15 19.00
CA PHE A 61 12.19 2.05 18.70
C PHE A 61 12.47 2.05 17.19
N GLY A 62 11.42 2.05 16.35
CA GLY A 62 11.52 2.04 14.89
C GLY A 62 11.60 0.63 14.27
N ASN A 63 11.46 -0.42 15.07
CA ASN A 63 11.40 -1.78 14.55
C ASN A 63 10.03 -2.05 13.92
N THR A 64 10.00 -2.70 12.77
CA THR A 64 8.76 -3.07 12.07
C THR A 64 8.55 -4.58 12.11
N TYR A 65 7.37 -5.00 12.52
CA TYR A 65 6.93 -6.39 12.63
C TYR A 65 5.78 -6.61 11.64
N THR A 66 5.82 -7.70 10.88
CA THR A 66 4.77 -8.03 9.91
C THR A 66 3.96 -9.20 10.43
N GLU A 67 2.63 -9.12 10.30
CA GLU A 67 1.70 -10.20 10.60
C GLU A 67 2.03 -11.43 9.76
N ILE A 68 2.11 -12.59 10.41
CA ILE A 68 2.31 -13.87 9.73
C ILE A 68 0.93 -14.40 9.35
N LEU A 69 0.67 -14.46 8.05
CA LEU A 69 -0.52 -15.11 7.52
C LEU A 69 -0.20 -16.59 7.32
N GLU A 70 -0.95 -17.47 7.97
CA GLU A 70 -0.88 -18.90 7.65
C GLU A 70 -1.35 -19.10 6.19
N LEU A 71 -0.50 -19.72 5.38
CA LEU A 71 -0.54 -19.72 3.92
C LEU A 71 -1.64 -20.62 3.36
N ASP A 72 -2.90 -20.19 3.51
CA ASP A 72 -4.00 -20.51 2.59
C ASP A 72 -4.51 -19.23 1.90
N ASP A 73 -3.73 -18.16 1.91
CA ASP A 73 -4.09 -16.90 1.27
C ASP A 73 -3.83 -16.97 -0.24
N PRO A 74 -4.88 -16.95 -1.08
CA PRO A 74 -4.69 -16.93 -2.52
C PRO A 74 -3.88 -15.70 -2.90
N GLN A 75 -2.87 -15.87 -3.75
CA GLN A 75 -2.08 -14.75 -4.26
C GLN A 75 -3.01 -13.68 -4.86
N ILE A 76 -3.19 -12.56 -4.15
CA ILE A 76 -4.06 -11.46 -4.57
C ILE A 76 -3.27 -10.59 -5.57
N GLY A 77 -3.63 -10.71 -6.85
CA GLY A 77 -3.00 -9.95 -7.94
C GLY A 77 -2.02 -10.78 -8.77
N GLY A 78 -1.50 -10.19 -9.85
CA GLY A 78 -0.55 -10.86 -10.76
C GLY A 78 -1.16 -11.91 -11.70
N ASN A 79 -2.35 -12.43 -11.38
CA ASN A 79 -3.08 -13.38 -12.22
C ASN A 79 -3.39 -12.79 -13.61
N ARG A 80 -3.03 -13.52 -14.66
CA ARG A 80 -3.31 -13.17 -16.04
C ARG A 80 -4.18 -14.23 -16.70
N ASP A 81 -5.06 -13.81 -17.60
CA ASP A 81 -5.84 -14.73 -18.42
C ASP A 81 -5.01 -15.35 -19.57
N SER A 82 -5.64 -16.18 -20.42
CA SER A 82 -4.99 -16.83 -21.56
C SER A 82 -4.44 -15.86 -22.61
N PHE A 83 -4.90 -14.62 -22.62
CA PHE A 83 -4.40 -13.56 -23.51
C PHE A 83 -3.32 -12.70 -22.85
N GLY A 84 -3.03 -12.95 -21.57
CA GLY A 84 -2.04 -12.21 -20.79
C GLY A 84 -2.62 -10.96 -20.12
N CYS A 85 -3.94 -10.79 -20.09
CA CYS A 85 -4.58 -9.62 -19.47
C CYS A 85 -4.56 -9.74 -17.95
N LEU A 86 -4.14 -8.68 -17.26
CA LEU A 86 -4.07 -8.64 -15.80
C LEU A 86 -5.47 -8.39 -15.20
N SER A 87 -6.25 -9.46 -15.05
CA SER A 87 -7.65 -9.40 -14.60
C SER A 87 -7.85 -8.71 -13.24
N PRO A 88 -7.00 -8.92 -12.21
CA PRO A 88 -7.13 -8.21 -10.94
C PRO A 88 -6.92 -6.70 -11.04
N ALA A 89 -6.21 -6.22 -12.06
CA ALA A 89 -6.06 -4.80 -12.34
C ALA A 89 -7.20 -4.24 -13.22
N GLY A 90 -8.19 -5.07 -13.54
CA GLY A 90 -9.36 -4.70 -14.31
C GLY A 90 -9.25 -4.93 -15.82
N TYR A 91 -8.13 -5.46 -16.32
CA TYR A 91 -7.95 -5.71 -17.74
C TYR A 91 -8.64 -7.00 -18.18
N SER A 92 -9.39 -6.91 -19.27
CA SER A 92 -10.01 -8.06 -19.93
C SER A 92 -9.69 -8.04 -21.43
N TRP A 93 -9.55 -9.23 -22.02
CA TRP A 93 -9.43 -9.35 -23.46
C TRP A 93 -10.70 -8.88 -24.16
N ASN A 94 -10.57 -7.93 -25.09
CA ASN A 94 -11.68 -7.50 -25.95
C ASN A 94 -11.40 -7.96 -27.39
N GLU A 95 -12.23 -8.87 -27.91
CA GLU A 95 -12.04 -9.47 -29.24
C GLU A 95 -12.21 -8.46 -30.39
N SER A 96 -13.11 -7.48 -30.25
CA SER A 96 -13.37 -6.48 -31.29
C SER A 96 -12.19 -5.53 -31.48
N VAL A 97 -11.53 -5.21 -30.37
CA VAL A 97 -10.33 -4.36 -30.34
C VAL A 97 -9.07 -5.18 -30.62
N GLY A 98 -8.97 -6.40 -30.10
CA GLY A 98 -7.79 -7.28 -30.21
C GLY A 98 -6.70 -6.98 -29.17
N SER A 99 -7.06 -6.43 -28.00
CA SER A 99 -6.11 -6.14 -26.91
C SER A 99 -6.75 -6.24 -25.55
N CYS A 100 -5.92 -6.29 -24.50
CA CYS A 100 -6.38 -6.19 -23.12
C CYS A 100 -6.75 -4.73 -22.80
N ILE A 101 -8.00 -4.48 -22.46
CA ILE A 101 -8.50 -3.14 -22.16
C ILE A 101 -9.29 -3.10 -20.85
N ARG A 102 -9.41 -1.90 -20.28
CA ARG A 102 -10.38 -1.57 -19.25
C ARG A 102 -11.55 -0.89 -19.93
N GLU A 103 -12.64 -1.63 -20.12
CA GLU A 103 -13.77 -1.21 -20.97
C GLU A 103 -14.35 0.16 -20.55
N TRP A 104 -14.29 0.49 -19.26
CA TRP A 104 -14.78 1.75 -18.69
C TRP A 104 -13.87 2.96 -18.91
N GLU A 105 -12.63 2.77 -19.37
CA GLU A 105 -11.68 3.87 -19.62
C GLU A 105 -11.71 4.36 -21.07
N LEU A 106 -12.32 3.59 -21.99
CA LEU A 106 -12.24 3.83 -23.43
C LEU A 106 -13.61 4.10 -24.02
N SER A 107 -13.74 5.22 -24.71
CA SER A 107 -14.87 5.49 -25.61
C SER A 107 -14.79 4.63 -26.87
N GLU A 108 -15.87 4.60 -27.66
CA GLU A 108 -15.87 3.89 -28.94
C GLU A 108 -14.84 4.44 -29.94
N ASP A 109 -14.57 5.74 -29.89
CA ASP A 109 -13.52 6.34 -30.74
C ASP A 109 -12.11 6.00 -30.24
N ASP A 110 -11.91 5.88 -28.92
CA ASP A 110 -10.66 5.39 -28.36
C ASP A 110 -10.40 3.93 -28.78
N LYS A 111 -11.42 3.07 -28.75
CA LYS A 111 -11.34 1.68 -29.20
C LYS A 111 -10.97 1.58 -30.68
N LYS A 112 -11.54 2.44 -31.54
CA LYS A 112 -11.15 2.54 -32.96
C LYS A 112 -9.69 2.95 -33.11
N ALA A 113 -9.24 3.96 -32.36
CA ALA A 113 -7.86 4.42 -32.39
C ALA A 113 -6.88 3.32 -31.94
N VAL A 114 -7.19 2.59 -30.87
CA VAL A 114 -6.42 1.43 -30.43
C VAL A 114 -6.36 0.37 -31.52
N LYS A 115 -7.48 0.03 -32.15
CA LYS A 115 -7.53 -0.97 -33.23
C LYS A 115 -6.59 -0.61 -34.38
N VAL A 116 -6.55 0.66 -34.78
CA VAL A 116 -5.59 1.17 -35.78
C VAL A 116 -4.16 1.02 -35.27
N ALA A 117 -3.90 1.41 -34.03
CA ALA A 117 -2.56 1.42 -33.45
C ALA A 117 -1.98 0.00 -33.30
N ILE A 118 -2.81 -1.00 -32.97
CA ILE A 118 -2.32 -2.37 -32.76
C ILE A 118 -2.21 -3.19 -34.06
N ALA A 119 -2.89 -2.80 -35.13
CA ALA A 119 -2.96 -3.56 -36.38
C ALA A 119 -1.59 -4.03 -36.96
N PRO A 120 -0.47 -3.28 -36.82
CA PRO A 120 0.83 -3.74 -37.30
C PRO A 120 1.52 -4.80 -36.44
N TYR A 121 1.03 -5.08 -35.23
CA TYR A 121 1.68 -5.98 -34.27
C TYR A 121 1.02 -7.35 -34.25
N SER A 122 1.84 -8.39 -34.11
CA SER A 122 1.41 -9.79 -34.05
C SER A 122 1.31 -10.36 -32.64
N PHE A 123 1.68 -9.57 -31.61
CA PHE A 123 1.68 -9.99 -30.21
C PHE A 123 0.55 -9.31 -29.44
N HIS A 124 0.11 -9.94 -28.34
CA HIS A 124 -0.91 -9.36 -27.47
C HIS A 124 -0.34 -8.19 -26.65
N VAL A 125 -1.16 -7.15 -26.52
CA VAL A 125 -0.82 -5.93 -25.80
C VAL A 125 -1.93 -5.54 -24.84
N THR A 126 -1.56 -4.74 -23.85
CA THR A 126 -2.45 -4.09 -22.91
C THR A 126 -2.46 -2.59 -23.18
N VAL A 127 -3.66 -2.00 -23.27
CA VAL A 127 -3.82 -0.55 -23.42
C VAL A 127 -3.61 0.12 -22.06
N VAL A 128 -2.48 0.78 -21.89
CA VAL A 128 -2.14 1.48 -20.64
C VAL A 128 -2.79 2.86 -20.60
N LYS A 129 -2.77 3.58 -21.73
CA LYS A 129 -3.31 4.94 -21.80
C LYS A 129 -3.70 5.31 -23.22
N VAL A 130 -4.84 5.97 -23.37
CA VAL A 130 -5.25 6.64 -24.62
C VAL A 130 -5.50 8.11 -24.31
N ILE A 131 -4.95 9.01 -25.13
CA ILE A 131 -5.15 10.45 -25.02
C ILE A 131 -5.59 10.95 -26.39
N ALA A 132 -6.82 11.46 -26.47
CA ALA A 132 -7.28 12.21 -27.64
C ALA A 132 -6.57 13.57 -27.68
N GLU A 133 -6.08 13.95 -28.86
CA GLU A 133 -5.39 15.22 -29.11
C GLU A 133 -6.34 16.23 -29.77
N LYS A 134 -5.83 17.43 -30.09
CA LYS A 134 -6.64 18.56 -30.57
C LYS A 134 -7.36 18.35 -31.91
N CYS A 135 -6.96 17.36 -32.71
CA CYS A 135 -7.52 17.08 -34.03
C CYS A 135 -8.31 15.78 -34.09
N LEU A 136 -9.29 15.71 -34.99
CA LEU A 136 -10.07 14.50 -35.23
C LEU A 136 -9.14 13.36 -35.70
N GLY A 137 -9.24 12.20 -35.05
CA GLY A 137 -8.39 11.06 -35.37
C GLY A 137 -6.95 11.16 -34.86
N CYS A 138 -6.64 12.15 -34.02
CA CYS A 138 -5.32 12.32 -33.43
C CYS A 138 -5.29 11.77 -32.00
N TYR A 139 -4.36 10.84 -31.77
CA TYR A 139 -4.27 10.15 -30.49
C TYR A 139 -2.81 9.93 -30.09
N LYS A 140 -2.55 9.89 -28.78
CA LYS A 140 -1.34 9.34 -28.20
C LYS A 140 -1.73 8.12 -27.36
N ILE A 141 -1.25 6.95 -27.78
CA ILE A 141 -1.63 5.65 -27.24
C ILE A 141 -0.38 5.00 -26.65
N LYS A 142 -0.46 4.61 -25.39
CA LYS A 142 0.56 3.80 -24.72
C LYS A 142 0.08 2.38 -24.56
N LEU A 143 0.84 1.47 -25.12
CA LEU A 143 0.63 0.04 -25.04
C LEU A 143 1.74 -0.60 -24.21
N GLN A 144 1.42 -1.66 -23.49
CA GLN A 144 2.38 -2.53 -22.83
C GLN A 144 2.30 -3.90 -23.49
N ARG A 145 3.45 -4.48 -23.81
CA ARG A 145 3.52 -5.86 -24.27
C ARG A 145 3.21 -6.84 -23.14
N ASN A 146 2.40 -7.86 -23.43
CA ASN A 146 1.98 -8.83 -22.41
C ASN A 146 3.07 -9.85 -22.05
N ASP A 147 4.07 -10.05 -22.91
CA ASP A 147 5.12 -11.05 -22.76
C ASP A 147 6.34 -10.56 -21.98
N ASN A 148 6.74 -9.30 -22.18
CA ASN A 148 7.96 -8.74 -21.58
C ASN A 148 7.76 -7.39 -20.88
N SER A 149 6.54 -6.85 -20.86
CA SER A 149 6.22 -5.55 -20.25
C SER A 149 6.88 -4.32 -20.90
N ASP A 150 7.44 -4.43 -22.11
CA ASP A 150 7.94 -3.27 -22.83
C ASP A 150 6.81 -2.29 -23.16
N ILE A 151 7.12 -1.00 -23.10
CA ILE A 151 6.18 0.08 -23.41
C ILE A 151 6.37 0.54 -24.85
N ILE A 152 5.26 0.65 -25.58
CA ILE A 152 5.20 1.14 -26.95
C ILE A 152 4.31 2.39 -26.95
N GLU A 153 4.82 3.50 -27.48
CA GLU A 153 4.04 4.74 -27.64
C GLU A 153 3.76 5.01 -29.12
N ILE A 154 2.49 5.08 -29.47
CA ILE A 154 2.00 5.28 -30.84
C ILE A 154 1.23 6.59 -30.89
N LYS A 155 1.49 7.36 -31.94
CA LYS A 155 0.82 8.60 -32.27
C LYS A 155 0.04 8.39 -33.55
N LEU A 156 -1.23 8.77 -33.49
CA LEU A 156 -2.10 8.85 -34.65
C LEU A 156 -2.30 10.31 -35.05
N SER A 157 -2.39 10.54 -36.35
CA SER A 157 -2.90 11.78 -36.95
C SER A 157 -3.83 11.39 -38.08
N ASP A 158 -5.04 11.94 -38.11
CA ASP A 158 -6.07 11.57 -39.10
C ASP A 158 -6.24 10.04 -39.21
N TRP A 159 -6.35 9.37 -38.06
CA TRP A 159 -6.51 7.90 -37.96
C TRP A 159 -5.38 7.09 -38.59
N LYS A 160 -4.19 7.68 -38.76
CA LYS A 160 -2.99 7.01 -39.32
C LYS A 160 -1.83 7.10 -38.36
N ILE A 161 -1.05 6.03 -38.29
CA ILE A 161 0.18 5.97 -37.49
C ILE A 161 1.22 6.91 -38.11
N ILE A 162 1.76 7.83 -37.30
CA ILE A 162 2.76 8.81 -37.75
C ILE A 162 4.15 8.58 -37.16
N ASN A 163 4.28 7.75 -36.12
CA ASN A 163 5.57 7.34 -35.56
C ASN A 163 5.67 5.82 -35.60
N LYS A 164 6.78 5.32 -36.14
CA LYS A 164 7.16 3.91 -36.07
C LYS A 164 8.51 3.83 -35.39
#